data_AF-A0A8J7YFU4-F1
#
_entry.id   AF-A0A8J7YFU4-F1
#
_cell.length_a   1.000
_cell.length_b   1.000
_cell.length_c   1.000
_cell.angle_alpha   90.00
_cell.angle_beta   90.00
_cell.angle_gamma   90.00
#
_symmetry.space_group_name_H-M   'P 1'
#
loop_
_entity.id
_entity.type
_entity.pdbx_description
1 polymer ?
#
loop_
_entity_poly.entity_id
_entity_poly.type
_entity_poly.pdbx_seq_one_letter_code
_entity_poly.pdbx_strand_id
1 'polypeptide(L)'
;FGGPTYLDGFGGPTYLDGKLLVYAPGQDGAEVTFYLNGNTLLNPSDTIYYNAGNIRSVTLSSSTSSGGGSRSSGGGGSSIFKDPYLDVSSGIKSEKIREIVHKSKIIVGSEIDGDLSAKDLKTTLDLTNKPLEIKEDCILVGGPVANPTVKKYLWAFSVKVTNEYPGKHKGVIQKQIINGHTVILLAGSDRWGTKAAVEYFKTLEDIPEEPIYLEWKDGKAFKINKP
;
A
#
# COMPACT_ATOMS: atom_id res chain seq x y z
N PHE A 1 36.04 -43.91 -0.39
CA PHE A 1 34.89 -43.45 -1.20
C PHE A 1 33.83 -42.94 -0.23
N GLY A 2 33.46 -41.67 -0.09
CA GLY A 2 33.82 -40.43 -0.78
C GLY A 2 33.84 -39.25 0.23
N GLY A 3 34.45 -38.14 -0.19
CA GLY A 3 34.78 -36.95 0.62
C GLY A 3 33.60 -36.05 1.01
N PRO A 4 33.88 -34.87 1.61
CA PRO A 4 32.90 -34.04 2.29
C PRO A 4 32.08 -33.21 1.30
N THR A 5 30.80 -32.97 1.60
CA THR A 5 30.00 -31.94 0.93
C THR A 5 29.69 -30.84 1.93
N TYR A 6 29.91 -29.60 1.48
CA TYR A 6 30.02 -28.35 2.21
C TYR A 6 28.84 -27.43 1.80
N LEU A 7 28.50 -26.49 2.70
CA LEU A 7 27.95 -25.13 2.49
C LEU A 7 26.43 -24.88 2.42
N ASP A 8 25.95 -24.22 3.49
CA ASP A 8 25.51 -22.81 3.55
C ASP A 8 24.34 -22.29 2.68
N GLY A 9 23.47 -21.49 3.31
CA GLY A 9 22.57 -20.59 2.57
C GLY A 9 21.42 -19.97 3.37
N PHE A 10 21.70 -18.81 4.00
CA PHE A 10 20.86 -17.62 4.25
C PHE A 10 19.46 -17.65 3.58
N GLY A 11 18.32 -17.29 4.19
CA GLY A 11 18.01 -16.25 5.18
C GLY A 11 17.29 -15.09 4.48
N GLY A 12 15.97 -15.19 4.24
CA GLY A 12 15.17 -14.45 3.22
C GLY A 12 15.34 -12.92 3.01
N PRO A 13 14.51 -12.31 2.13
CA PRO A 13 14.73 -10.95 1.64
C PRO A 13 14.79 -9.92 2.77
N THR A 14 15.88 -9.16 2.83
CA THR A 14 16.06 -8.07 3.80
C THR A 14 15.63 -6.76 3.14
N TYR A 15 14.98 -5.87 3.88
CA TYR A 15 14.53 -4.58 3.36
C TYR A 15 15.17 -3.45 4.15
N LEU A 16 15.55 -2.37 3.45
CA LEU A 16 16.09 -1.16 4.05
C LEU A 16 15.37 0.05 3.45
N ASP A 17 14.77 0.87 4.31
CA ASP A 17 13.94 2.05 3.93
C ASP A 17 12.84 1.74 2.88
N GLY A 18 12.11 0.64 3.08
CA GLY A 18 11.00 0.24 2.20
C GLY A 18 11.42 -0.38 0.86
N LYS A 19 12.71 -0.69 0.68
CA LYS A 19 13.28 -1.16 -0.59
C LYS A 19 13.98 -2.51 -0.41
N LEU A 20 13.74 -3.42 -1.34
CA LEU A 20 14.19 -4.82 -1.29
C LEU A 20 15.70 -4.93 -1.55
N LEU A 21 16.44 -5.50 -0.61
CA LEU A 21 17.79 -6.03 -0.84
C LEU A 21 17.65 -7.48 -1.30
N VAL A 22 18.04 -7.74 -2.56
CA VAL A 22 18.05 -9.07 -3.15
C VAL A 22 19.47 -9.65 -3.03
N TYR A 23 19.59 -10.86 -2.51
CA TYR A 23 20.77 -11.70 -2.72
C TYR A 23 20.32 -13.03 -3.33
N ALA A 24 21.17 -13.66 -4.14
CA ALA A 24 20.96 -15.02 -4.64
C ALA A 24 21.71 -16.00 -3.72
N PRO A 25 21.06 -17.01 -3.14
CA PRO A 25 21.76 -18.01 -2.33
C PRO A 25 22.63 -18.94 -3.20
N GLY A 26 23.83 -19.29 -2.71
CA GLY A 26 24.59 -20.46 -3.18
C GLY A 26 25.97 -20.24 -3.82
N GLN A 27 26.73 -19.18 -3.49
CA GLN A 27 28.12 -19.05 -3.94
C GLN A 27 29.03 -18.65 -2.78
N ASP A 28 29.68 -19.62 -2.14
CA ASP A 28 30.73 -19.36 -1.16
C ASP A 28 31.96 -18.75 -1.87
N GLY A 29 32.50 -17.65 -1.32
CA GLY A 29 33.64 -16.93 -1.89
C GLY A 29 33.36 -16.00 -3.09
N ALA A 30 32.11 -15.77 -3.48
CA ALA A 30 31.77 -14.83 -4.54
C ALA A 30 31.50 -13.41 -4.01
N GLU A 31 31.94 -12.40 -4.75
CA GLU A 31 31.61 -10.99 -4.47
C GLU A 31 30.11 -10.76 -4.67
N VAL A 32 29.41 -10.36 -3.60
CA VAL A 32 27.96 -10.07 -3.63
C VAL A 32 27.75 -8.58 -3.80
N THR A 33 27.03 -8.24 -4.86
CA THR A 33 26.74 -6.85 -5.23
C THR A 33 25.34 -6.45 -4.76
N PHE A 34 25.24 -5.34 -4.02
CA PHE A 34 23.98 -4.87 -3.47
C PHE A 34 23.37 -3.76 -4.34
N TYR A 35 22.06 -3.85 -4.60
CA TYR A 35 21.32 -2.82 -5.34
C TYR A 35 20.22 -2.22 -4.47
N LEU A 36 20.12 -0.89 -4.46
CA LEU A 36 18.98 -0.15 -3.95
C LEU A 36 17.91 -0.06 -5.05
N ASN A 37 16.64 -0.31 -4.70
CA ASN A 37 15.51 -0.31 -5.64
C ASN A 37 15.64 -1.31 -6.81
N GLY A 38 16.53 -2.30 -6.72
CA GLY A 38 16.80 -3.24 -7.81
C GLY A 38 17.62 -2.68 -8.98
N ASN A 39 17.91 -1.37 -9.00
CA ASN A 39 18.48 -0.70 -10.18
C ASN A 39 19.72 0.15 -9.86
N THR A 40 19.95 0.52 -8.59
CA THR A 40 21.05 1.41 -8.19
C THR A 40 22.09 0.62 -7.40
N LEU A 41 23.29 0.47 -7.96
CA LEU A 41 24.41 -0.22 -7.31
C LEU A 41 24.90 0.54 -6.06
N LEU A 42 25.02 -0.14 -4.92
CA LEU A 42 25.62 0.39 -3.70
C LEU A 42 27.12 0.08 -3.65
N ASN A 43 27.92 1.10 -3.37
CA ASN A 43 29.36 0.97 -3.21
C ASN A 43 29.72 0.71 -1.73
N PRO A 44 30.87 0.06 -1.45
CA PRO A 44 31.32 -0.20 -0.08
C PRO A 44 31.50 1.06 0.80
N SER A 45 31.66 2.23 0.20
CA SER A 45 31.79 3.53 0.87
C SER A 45 30.47 4.24 1.16
N ASP A 46 29.34 3.70 0.69
CA ASP A 46 28.04 4.37 0.83
C ASP A 46 27.52 4.24 2.27
N THR A 47 27.02 5.35 2.82
CA THR A 47 26.42 5.39 4.18
C THR A 47 24.91 5.43 4.08
N ILE A 48 24.23 4.53 4.78
CA ILE A 48 22.76 4.45 4.76
C ILE A 48 22.18 5.05 6.05
N TYR A 49 21.32 6.05 5.89
CA TYR A 49 20.60 6.70 6.98
C TYR A 49 19.17 6.16 7.05
N TYR A 50 18.69 5.84 8.26
CA TYR A 50 17.33 5.33 8.48
C TYR A 50 16.67 5.95 9.71
N ASN A 51 15.34 5.94 9.75
CA ASN A 51 14.56 6.33 10.93
C ASN A 51 14.26 5.09 11.79
N ALA A 52 14.78 5.07 13.02
CA ALA A 52 14.74 3.90 13.92
C ALA A 52 13.33 3.38 14.23
N GLY A 53 12.29 4.22 14.15
CA GLY A 53 10.90 3.82 14.41
C GLY A 53 10.26 2.89 13.37
N ASN A 54 10.85 2.75 12.19
CA ASN A 54 10.31 1.95 11.07
C ASN A 54 11.01 0.59 10.90
N ILE A 55 11.96 0.27 11.76
CA ILE A 55 12.78 -0.94 11.65
C ILE A 55 12.27 -2.01 12.62
N ARG A 56 11.88 -3.17 12.07
CA ARG A 56 11.46 -4.33 12.87
C ARG A 56 12.62 -5.25 13.28
N SER A 57 13.69 -5.31 12.50
CA SER A 57 14.96 -5.96 12.87
C SER A 57 16.09 -5.55 11.91
N VAL A 58 17.32 -5.42 12.41
CA VAL A 58 18.55 -5.34 11.62
C VAL A 58 19.47 -6.45 12.10
N THR A 59 19.88 -7.35 11.21
CA THR A 59 20.82 -8.43 11.52
C THR A 59 22.10 -8.17 10.74
N LEU A 60 23.18 -7.89 11.46
CA LEU A 60 24.53 -7.81 10.91
C LEU A 60 25.30 -9.01 11.44
N SER A 61 25.48 -10.03 10.59
CA SER A 61 26.24 -11.22 10.95
C SER A 61 27.70 -11.01 10.59
N SER A 62 28.55 -10.74 11.58
CA SER A 62 29.99 -10.98 11.46
C SER A 62 30.30 -12.34 12.05
N SER A 63 30.64 -13.33 11.23
CA SER A 63 31.18 -14.59 11.72
C SER A 63 32.67 -14.43 12.01
N THR A 64 33.02 -14.01 13.22
CA THR A 64 34.34 -14.33 13.79
C THR A 64 34.25 -15.67 14.50
N SER A 65 34.99 -16.65 14.01
CA SER A 65 35.10 -17.98 14.58
C SER A 65 35.99 -17.96 15.82
N SER A 66 35.43 -18.34 16.97
CA SER A 66 36.19 -18.94 18.08
C SER A 66 35.31 -19.95 18.82
N GLY A 67 35.79 -21.18 18.93
CA GLY A 67 34.96 -22.35 19.21
C GLY A 67 34.66 -22.64 20.69
N GLY A 68 33.66 -23.51 20.90
CA GLY A 68 33.56 -24.37 22.08
C GLY A 68 32.17 -24.51 22.73
N GLY A 69 31.51 -25.66 22.53
CA GLY A 69 30.82 -26.40 23.62
C GLY A 69 29.30 -26.26 23.86
N SER A 70 28.56 -27.30 23.44
CA SER A 70 27.50 -28.02 24.20
C SER A 70 26.12 -27.42 24.55
N ARG A 71 25.09 -28.15 24.06
CA ARG A 71 23.80 -28.59 24.68
C ARG A 71 22.53 -27.70 24.61
N SER A 72 21.59 -28.22 23.80
CA SER A 72 20.12 -28.36 23.98
C SER A 72 19.28 -27.23 24.59
N SER A 73 18.25 -26.78 23.85
CA SER A 73 16.81 -26.96 24.19
C SER A 73 15.89 -26.08 23.34
N GLY A 74 14.69 -26.61 23.04
CA GLY A 74 13.47 -25.80 22.88
C GLY A 74 13.16 -25.25 21.49
N GLY A 75 12.45 -26.06 20.68
CA GLY A 75 11.75 -25.57 19.50
C GLY A 75 10.53 -24.72 19.86
N GLY A 76 10.35 -23.62 19.15
CA GLY A 76 9.14 -22.81 19.12
C GLY A 76 8.94 -22.28 17.70
N GLY A 77 8.15 -22.99 16.90
CA GLY A 77 7.87 -22.62 15.52
C GLY A 77 7.00 -21.37 15.46
N SER A 78 7.52 -20.30 14.84
CA SER A 78 6.73 -19.14 14.43
C SER A 78 6.35 -19.34 12.96
N SER A 79 5.07 -19.51 12.68
CA SER A 79 4.50 -19.62 11.34
C SER A 79 4.75 -18.32 10.57
N ILE A 80 5.56 -18.38 9.51
CA ILE A 80 5.80 -17.25 8.59
C ILE A 80 4.51 -17.00 7.80
N PHE A 81 3.75 -15.97 8.18
CA PHE A 81 2.67 -15.45 7.35
C PHE A 81 3.26 -14.69 6.16
N LYS A 82 3.18 -15.28 4.95
CA LYS A 82 3.39 -14.54 3.70
C LYS A 82 2.20 -13.62 3.50
N ASP A 83 2.45 -12.33 3.38
CA ASP A 83 1.42 -11.35 3.06
C ASP A 83 0.88 -11.60 1.63
N PRO A 84 -0.41 -11.93 1.46
CA PRO A 84 -0.96 -12.26 0.15
C PRO A 84 -1.20 -11.04 -0.75
N TYR A 85 -1.18 -9.81 -0.23
CA TYR A 85 -1.55 -8.59 -0.97
C TYR A 85 -0.39 -7.60 -1.11
N LEU A 86 0.70 -8.03 -1.76
CA LEU A 86 1.93 -7.24 -1.94
C LEU A 86 1.74 -5.96 -2.77
N ASP A 87 0.70 -5.91 -3.58
CA ASP A 87 0.31 -4.76 -4.41
C ASP A 87 -0.49 -3.71 -3.64
N VAL A 88 -0.95 -4.03 -2.42
CA VAL A 88 -1.75 -3.17 -1.56
C VAL A 88 -0.89 -2.50 -0.50
N SER A 89 -1.20 -1.24 -0.21
CA SER A 89 -0.50 -0.46 0.81
C SER A 89 -0.54 -1.10 2.20
N SER A 90 0.63 -1.19 2.84
CA SER A 90 0.79 -1.65 4.23
C SER A 90 0.17 -0.70 5.25
N GLY A 91 -0.22 0.50 4.84
CA GLY A 91 -0.98 1.45 5.68
C GLY A 91 -2.41 1.01 5.95
N ILE A 92 -2.95 0.06 5.16
CA ILE A 92 -4.30 -0.50 5.36
C ILE A 92 -4.20 -1.64 6.37
N LYS A 93 -4.85 -1.48 7.52
CA LYS A 93 -4.74 -2.44 8.63
C LYS A 93 -5.73 -3.61 8.54
N SER A 94 -6.90 -3.40 7.94
CA SER A 94 -7.94 -4.42 7.86
C SER A 94 -7.70 -5.35 6.68
N GLU A 95 -7.53 -6.66 6.94
CA GLU A 95 -7.41 -7.69 5.89
C GLU A 95 -8.59 -7.67 4.91
N LYS A 96 -9.81 -7.37 5.38
CA LYS A 96 -10.98 -7.22 4.51
C LYS A 96 -10.79 -6.07 3.52
N ILE A 97 -10.37 -4.89 4.01
CA ILE A 97 -10.13 -3.73 3.14
C ILE A 97 -8.97 -4.02 2.19
N ARG A 98 -7.92 -4.72 2.65
CA ARG A 98 -6.80 -5.12 1.79
C ARG A 98 -7.25 -6.03 0.65
N GLU A 99 -8.06 -7.04 0.96
CA GLU A 99 -8.64 -7.94 -0.05
C GLU A 99 -9.49 -7.18 -1.06
N ILE A 100 -10.31 -6.22 -0.61
CA ILE A 100 -11.14 -5.39 -1.48
C ILE A 100 -10.27 -4.53 -2.41
N VAL A 101 -9.24 -3.86 -1.90
CA VAL A 101 -8.33 -3.04 -2.70
C VAL A 101 -7.55 -3.91 -3.70
N HIS A 102 -7.11 -5.09 -3.27
CA HIS A 102 -6.42 -6.05 -4.14
C HIS A 102 -7.29 -6.50 -5.31
N LYS A 103 -8.56 -6.85 -5.05
CA LYS A 103 -9.49 -7.31 -6.08
C LYS A 103 -10.04 -6.18 -6.95
N SER A 104 -10.10 -4.97 -6.42
CA SER A 104 -10.66 -3.82 -7.13
C SER A 104 -9.65 -3.18 -8.07
N LYS A 105 -10.19 -2.66 -9.17
CA LYS A 105 -9.49 -1.73 -10.04
C LYS A 105 -9.50 -0.32 -9.44
N ILE A 106 -8.37 0.39 -9.42
CA ILE A 106 -8.32 1.78 -8.92
C ILE A 106 -8.33 2.74 -10.10
N ILE A 107 -9.38 3.55 -10.24
CA ILE A 107 -9.55 4.47 -11.36
C ILE A 107 -9.39 5.91 -10.87
N VAL A 108 -8.35 6.59 -11.36
CA VAL A 108 -8.03 7.98 -11.05
C VAL A 108 -8.24 8.88 -12.25
N GLY A 109 -8.77 10.07 -12.02
CA GLY A 109 -9.03 11.05 -13.08
C GLY A 109 -7.83 11.94 -13.43
N SER A 110 -6.91 12.11 -12.50
CA SER A 110 -5.72 12.93 -12.67
C SER A 110 -4.52 12.29 -12.00
N GLU A 111 -3.33 12.49 -12.58
CA GLU A 111 -2.05 12.05 -11.97
C GLU A 111 -1.82 12.72 -10.61
N ILE A 112 -2.32 13.95 -10.46
CA ILE A 112 -2.20 14.75 -9.23
C ILE A 112 -2.96 14.07 -8.08
N ASP A 113 -4.15 13.54 -8.33
CA ASP A 113 -4.89 12.77 -7.32
C ASP A 113 -4.25 11.40 -7.07
N GLY A 114 -3.55 10.86 -8.08
CA GLY A 114 -2.67 9.70 -7.97
C GLY A 114 -1.54 9.92 -6.96
N ASP A 115 -0.78 11.00 -7.11
CA ASP A 115 0.37 11.35 -6.28
C ASP A 115 0.01 11.86 -4.89
N LEU A 116 -1.17 12.47 -4.73
CA LEU A 116 -1.60 13.00 -3.43
C LEU A 116 -2.22 11.96 -2.50
N SER A 117 -2.78 10.88 -3.05
CA SER A 117 -3.60 9.95 -2.27
C SER A 117 -3.71 8.53 -2.84
N ALA A 118 -3.95 8.35 -4.14
CA ALA A 118 -4.36 7.02 -4.66
C ALA A 118 -3.22 5.99 -4.75
N LYS A 119 -1.97 6.43 -4.99
CA LYS A 119 -0.77 5.57 -4.95
C LYS A 119 -0.56 4.92 -3.59
N ASP A 120 -1.15 5.50 -2.54
CA ASP A 120 -1.11 4.95 -1.20
C ASP A 120 -2.16 3.86 -0.93
N LEU A 121 -2.96 3.47 -1.93
CA LEU A 121 -3.88 2.34 -1.85
C LEU A 121 -3.29 1.10 -2.51
N LYS A 122 -2.82 1.24 -3.76
CA LYS A 122 -2.36 0.13 -4.60
C LYS A 122 -1.28 0.60 -5.57
N THR A 123 -0.34 -0.28 -5.90
CA THR A 123 0.75 0.02 -6.84
C THR A 123 0.29 0.22 -8.29
N THR A 124 -0.81 -0.44 -8.69
CA THR A 124 -1.40 -0.34 -10.03
C THR A 124 -2.62 0.56 -10.03
N LEU A 125 -2.60 1.60 -10.87
CA LEU A 125 -3.69 2.57 -11.02
C LEU A 125 -4.03 2.76 -12.50
N ASP A 126 -5.32 2.88 -12.79
CA ASP A 126 -5.82 3.25 -14.11
C ASP A 126 -6.10 4.75 -14.15
N LEU A 127 -5.19 5.49 -14.77
CA LEU A 127 -5.39 6.88 -15.09
C LEU A 127 -6.30 7.02 -16.31
N THR A 128 -7.36 7.80 -16.19
CA THR A 128 -8.27 8.03 -17.31
C THR A 128 -8.62 9.49 -17.51
N ASN A 129 -8.50 9.94 -18.77
CA ASN A 129 -8.99 11.24 -19.23
C ASN A 129 -10.37 11.14 -19.92
N LYS A 130 -10.95 9.94 -19.98
CA LYS A 130 -12.26 9.67 -20.58
C LYS A 130 -13.13 8.80 -19.65
N PRO A 131 -14.46 8.91 -19.72
CA PRO A 131 -15.31 8.04 -18.92
C PRO A 131 -15.13 6.58 -19.32
N LEU A 132 -14.79 5.73 -18.35
CA LEU A 132 -14.73 4.28 -18.55
C LEU A 132 -16.09 3.64 -18.32
N GLU A 133 -16.26 2.43 -18.82
CA GLU A 133 -17.38 1.57 -18.46
C GLU A 133 -16.99 0.71 -17.26
N ILE A 134 -17.89 0.56 -16.29
CA ILE A 134 -17.67 -0.28 -15.12
C ILE A 134 -18.03 -1.71 -15.51
N LYS A 135 -17.03 -2.58 -15.51
CA LYS A 135 -17.09 -4.01 -15.92
C LYS A 135 -16.54 -4.96 -14.86
N GLU A 136 -16.08 -4.41 -13.75
CA GLU A 136 -15.50 -5.12 -12.61
C GLU A 136 -15.58 -4.21 -11.38
N ASP A 137 -15.32 -4.79 -10.21
CA ASP A 137 -15.27 -4.03 -8.96
C ASP A 137 -14.18 -2.97 -9.03
N CYS A 138 -14.50 -1.74 -8.63
CA CYS A 138 -13.55 -0.65 -8.71
C CYS A 138 -13.69 0.38 -7.59
N ILE A 139 -12.56 1.02 -7.30
CA ILE A 139 -12.48 2.19 -6.45
C ILE A 139 -12.24 3.39 -7.35
N LEU A 140 -13.22 4.30 -7.35
CA LEU A 140 -13.13 5.57 -8.06
C LEU A 140 -12.55 6.61 -7.10
N VAL A 141 -11.44 7.24 -7.51
CA VAL A 141 -10.79 8.28 -6.71
C VAL A 141 -10.89 9.63 -7.42
N GLY A 142 -11.29 10.65 -6.66
CA GLY A 142 -11.45 12.03 -7.12
C GLY A 142 -12.89 12.39 -7.48
N GLY A 143 -13.21 13.69 -7.38
CA GLY A 143 -14.53 14.22 -7.72
C GLY A 143 -14.84 14.21 -9.22
N PRO A 144 -16.10 14.47 -9.62
CA PRO A 144 -16.54 14.40 -11.03
C PRO A 144 -15.89 15.43 -11.96
N VAL A 145 -15.26 16.47 -11.41
CA VAL A 145 -14.49 17.43 -12.22
C VAL A 145 -13.16 16.83 -12.66
N ALA A 146 -12.49 16.09 -11.77
CA ALA A 146 -11.20 15.48 -12.03
C ALA A 146 -11.33 14.10 -12.68
N ASN A 147 -12.35 13.31 -12.31
CA ASN A 147 -12.55 11.94 -12.76
C ASN A 147 -13.78 11.81 -13.69
N PRO A 148 -13.58 11.68 -15.02
CA PRO A 148 -14.67 11.57 -15.98
C PRO A 148 -15.57 10.34 -15.77
N THR A 149 -15.03 9.26 -15.20
CA THR A 149 -15.81 8.07 -14.86
C THR A 149 -16.76 8.37 -13.70
N VAL A 150 -16.29 9.08 -12.67
CA VAL A 150 -17.17 9.58 -11.59
C VAL A 150 -18.24 10.50 -12.14
N LYS A 151 -17.90 11.40 -13.08
CA LYS A 151 -18.89 12.27 -13.73
C LYS A 151 -20.00 11.50 -14.44
N LYS A 152 -19.64 10.43 -15.17
CA LYS A 152 -20.60 9.58 -15.89
C LYS A 152 -21.56 8.85 -14.95
N TYR A 153 -21.08 8.37 -13.80
CA TYR A 153 -21.88 7.58 -12.85
C TYR A 153 -22.34 8.35 -11.61
N LEU A 154 -22.17 9.67 -11.58
CA LEU A 154 -22.51 10.51 -10.43
C LEU A 154 -23.96 10.32 -9.97
N TRP A 155 -24.86 10.04 -10.91
CA TRP A 155 -26.28 9.81 -10.65
C TRP A 155 -26.56 8.59 -9.75
N ALA A 156 -25.66 7.60 -9.73
CA ALA A 156 -25.85 6.36 -8.98
C ALA A 156 -25.54 6.53 -7.49
N PHE A 157 -24.74 7.54 -7.14
CA PHE A 157 -24.32 7.81 -5.77
C PHE A 157 -25.35 8.65 -5.03
N SER A 158 -25.64 8.30 -3.78
CA SER A 158 -26.58 9.04 -2.93
C SER A 158 -26.05 10.44 -2.60
N VAL A 159 -24.73 10.59 -2.52
CA VAL A 159 -24.08 11.89 -2.31
C VAL A 159 -23.41 12.36 -3.59
N LYS A 160 -23.94 13.46 -4.14
CA LYS A 160 -23.40 14.13 -5.33
C LYS A 160 -22.28 15.09 -4.92
N VAL A 161 -21.05 14.64 -5.03
CA VAL A 161 -19.86 15.47 -4.79
C VAL A 161 -19.74 16.52 -5.91
N THR A 162 -19.53 17.78 -5.54
CA THR A 162 -19.25 18.91 -6.45
C THR A 162 -18.03 19.67 -5.94
N ASN A 163 -17.62 20.78 -6.57
CA ASN A 163 -16.54 21.60 -6.04
C ASN A 163 -16.93 22.35 -4.75
N GLU A 164 -18.22 22.42 -4.45
CA GLU A 164 -18.80 23.14 -3.32
C GLU A 164 -19.30 22.19 -2.22
N TYR A 165 -19.77 20.99 -2.58
CA TYR A 165 -20.30 19.99 -1.65
C TYR A 165 -19.42 18.72 -1.67
N PRO A 166 -18.98 18.17 -0.51
CA PRO A 166 -19.44 18.42 0.86
C PRO A 166 -18.89 19.67 1.56
N GLY A 167 -18.05 20.46 0.89
CA GLY A 167 -17.47 21.69 1.42
C GLY A 167 -15.95 21.65 1.44
N LYS A 168 -15.32 22.82 1.55
CA LYS A 168 -13.85 22.94 1.52
C LYS A 168 -13.17 21.95 2.46
N HIS A 169 -12.17 21.25 1.94
CA HIS A 169 -11.39 20.19 2.58
C HIS A 169 -12.21 18.98 3.03
N LYS A 170 -13.45 18.82 2.56
CA LYS A 170 -14.32 17.73 2.96
C LYS A 170 -14.45 16.68 1.86
N GLY A 171 -14.52 15.43 2.30
CA GLY A 171 -14.58 14.22 1.48
C GLY A 171 -15.76 13.35 1.82
N VAL A 172 -16.04 12.39 0.95
CA VAL A 172 -17.03 11.35 1.11
C VAL A 172 -16.43 10.01 0.73
N ILE A 173 -16.70 8.99 1.56
CA ILE A 173 -16.58 7.58 1.21
C ILE A 173 -18.00 7.03 1.05
N GLN A 174 -18.31 6.41 -0.07
CA GLN A 174 -19.61 5.78 -0.29
C GLN A 174 -19.48 4.58 -1.25
N LYS A 175 -20.31 3.58 -1.03
CA LYS A 175 -20.41 2.36 -1.85
C LYS A 175 -21.67 2.42 -2.71
N GLN A 176 -21.60 1.88 -3.93
CA GLN A 176 -22.76 1.63 -4.77
C GLN A 176 -22.57 0.38 -5.63
N ILE A 177 -23.68 -0.27 -6.00
CA ILE A 177 -23.66 -1.32 -7.03
C ILE A 177 -24.00 -0.70 -8.39
N ILE A 178 -23.08 -0.82 -9.36
CA ILE A 178 -23.24 -0.29 -10.72
C ILE A 178 -22.90 -1.41 -11.69
N ASN A 179 -23.83 -1.72 -12.60
CA ASN A 179 -23.72 -2.83 -13.55
C ASN A 179 -23.42 -4.19 -12.88
N GLY A 180 -23.90 -4.41 -11.65
CA GLY A 180 -23.63 -5.64 -10.90
C GLY A 180 -22.27 -5.69 -10.19
N HIS A 181 -21.48 -4.60 -10.24
CA HIS A 181 -20.17 -4.51 -9.61
C HIS A 181 -20.18 -3.56 -8.42
N THR A 182 -19.36 -3.88 -7.42
CA THR A 182 -19.15 -3.02 -6.26
C THR A 182 -18.26 -1.84 -6.65
N VAL A 183 -18.77 -0.64 -6.43
CA VAL A 183 -18.07 0.61 -6.75
C VAL A 183 -17.94 1.44 -5.49
N ILE A 184 -16.71 1.67 -5.06
CA ILE A 184 -16.40 2.52 -3.91
C ILE A 184 -15.93 3.86 -4.44
N LEU A 185 -16.57 4.95 -4.00
CA LEU A 185 -16.18 6.31 -4.34
C LEU A 185 -15.45 6.95 -3.17
N LEU A 186 -14.22 7.40 -3.44
CA LEU A 186 -13.39 8.22 -2.55
C LEU A 186 -13.21 9.59 -3.20
N ALA A 187 -14.05 10.55 -2.83
CA ALA A 187 -14.09 11.84 -3.50
C ALA A 187 -14.34 12.99 -2.52
N GLY A 188 -13.66 14.11 -2.73
CA GLY A 188 -13.96 15.36 -2.04
C GLY A 188 -14.26 16.48 -3.01
N SER A 189 -14.72 17.60 -2.43
CA SER A 189 -14.97 18.81 -3.22
C SER A 189 -13.70 19.50 -3.69
N ASP A 190 -12.57 19.16 -3.06
CA ASP A 190 -11.24 19.54 -3.47
C ASP A 190 -10.26 18.38 -3.24
N ARG A 191 -8.98 18.64 -3.53
CA ARG A 191 -7.90 17.67 -3.38
C ARG A 191 -7.70 17.24 -1.93
N TRP A 192 -7.90 18.14 -0.97
CA TRP A 192 -7.76 17.83 0.46
C TRP A 192 -8.91 16.96 0.95
N GLY A 193 -10.13 17.22 0.49
CA GLY A 193 -11.28 16.36 0.74
C GLY A 193 -11.10 14.95 0.17
N THR A 194 -10.56 14.85 -1.05
CA THR A 194 -10.24 13.54 -1.65
C THR A 194 -9.15 12.83 -0.85
N LYS A 195 -8.12 13.55 -0.41
CA LYS A 195 -7.09 13.02 0.49
C LYS A 195 -7.67 12.53 1.83
N ALA A 196 -8.60 13.27 2.42
CA ALA A 196 -9.30 12.82 3.64
C ALA A 196 -10.05 11.50 3.41
N ALA A 197 -10.74 11.35 2.28
CA ALA A 197 -11.43 10.12 1.90
C ALA A 197 -10.47 8.93 1.82
N VAL A 198 -9.33 9.09 1.14
CA VAL A 198 -8.36 8.02 0.97
C VAL A 198 -7.65 7.68 2.28
N GLU A 199 -7.23 8.66 3.07
CA GLU A 199 -6.56 8.41 4.36
C GLU A 199 -7.50 7.74 5.37
N TYR A 200 -8.74 8.19 5.47
CA TYR A 200 -9.70 7.54 6.36
C TYR A 200 -10.07 6.13 5.87
N PHE A 201 -10.16 5.92 4.56
CA PHE A 201 -10.44 4.60 3.97
C PHE A 201 -9.44 3.53 4.43
N LYS A 202 -8.15 3.88 4.54
CA LYS A 202 -7.10 2.96 5.05
C LYS A 202 -7.34 2.48 6.48
N THR A 203 -8.12 3.24 7.26
CA THR A 203 -8.42 2.95 8.67
C THR A 203 -9.70 2.14 8.87
N LEU A 204 -10.50 1.94 7.81
CA LEU A 204 -11.75 1.20 7.91
C LEU A 204 -11.51 -0.28 8.23
N GLU A 205 -12.45 -0.86 8.96
CA GLU A 205 -12.51 -2.31 9.18
C GLU A 205 -13.36 -3.01 8.10
N ASP A 206 -14.37 -2.30 7.58
CA ASP A 206 -15.30 -2.76 6.54
C ASP A 206 -15.79 -1.58 5.70
N ILE A 207 -16.39 -1.86 4.53
CA ILE A 207 -16.95 -0.84 3.64
C ILE A 207 -18.27 -0.33 4.21
N PRO A 208 -18.47 0.99 4.33
CA PRO A 208 -19.68 1.50 4.94
C PRO A 208 -20.89 1.33 4.00
N GLU A 209 -22.03 0.94 4.58
CA GLU A 209 -23.32 0.90 3.88
C GLU A 209 -23.86 2.32 3.62
N GLU A 210 -23.60 3.25 4.54
CA GLU A 210 -24.00 4.65 4.41
C GLU A 210 -22.79 5.56 4.10
N PRO A 211 -22.98 6.68 3.39
CA PRO A 211 -21.91 7.63 3.13
C PRO A 211 -21.24 8.15 4.41
N ILE A 212 -19.92 8.09 4.47
CA ILE A 212 -19.12 8.73 5.53
C ILE A 212 -18.65 10.09 5.04
N TYR A 213 -18.93 11.14 5.79
CA TYR A 213 -18.41 12.48 5.57
C TYR A 213 -17.11 12.69 6.36
N LEU A 214 -16.16 13.34 5.72
CA LEU A 214 -14.80 13.50 6.23
C LEU A 214 -14.33 14.93 6.06
N GLU A 215 -13.42 15.37 6.93
CA GLU A 215 -12.72 16.64 6.82
C GLU A 215 -11.21 16.42 6.95
N TRP A 216 -10.44 17.04 6.06
CA TRP A 216 -8.99 17.15 6.20
C TRP A 216 -8.64 18.32 7.11
N LYS A 217 -8.06 18.01 8.27
CA LYS A 217 -7.67 19.01 9.27
C LYS A 217 -6.39 18.57 9.96
N ASP A 218 -5.47 19.50 10.21
CA ASP A 218 -4.25 19.24 10.98
C ASP A 218 -3.43 18.03 10.47
N GLY A 219 -3.41 17.84 9.14
CA GLY A 219 -2.69 16.74 8.48
C GLY A 219 -3.32 15.35 8.63
N LYS A 220 -4.58 15.27 9.09
CA LYS A 220 -5.31 14.02 9.30
C LYS A 220 -6.75 14.10 8.79
N ALA A 221 -7.35 12.94 8.57
CA ALA A 221 -8.76 12.82 8.21
C ALA A 221 -9.62 12.60 9.47
N PHE A 222 -10.70 13.36 9.61
CA PHE A 222 -11.67 13.22 10.68
C PHE A 222 -13.05 12.91 10.12
N LYS A 223 -13.76 11.95 10.73
CA LYS A 223 -15.19 11.73 10.47
C LYS A 223 -15.99 12.90 11.05
N ILE A 224 -16.86 13.45 10.22
CA ILE A 224 -17.77 14.54 10.60
C ILE A 224 -19.22 14.12 10.38
N ASN A 225 -20.15 14.83 11.00
CA ASN A 225 -21.56 14.72 10.67
C ASN A 225 -21.82 15.22 9.25
N LYS A 226 -22.96 14.83 8.69
CA LYS A 226 -23.43 15.37 7.41
C LYS A 226 -23.41 16.91 7.48
N PRO A 227 -22.65 17.58 6.60
CA PRO A 227 -22.48 19.03 6.62
C PRO A 227 -23.70 19.79 6.11
#